data_AF-A0A3B0T0E1-F1
#
_entry.id   AF-A0A3B0T0E1-F1
#
_cell.length_a   1.000
_cell.length_b   1.000
_cell.length_c   1.000
_cell.angle_alpha   90.00
_cell.angle_beta   90.00
_cell.angle_gamma   90.00
#
_symmetry.space_group_name_H-M   'P 1'
#
loop_
_entity.id
_entity.type
_entity.pdbx_description
1 polymer ?
#
loop_
_entity_poly.entity_id
_entity_poly.type
_entity_poly.pdbx_seq_one_letter_code
_entity_poly.pdbx_strand_id
1 'polypeptide(L)'
;VESSFALFDGQGNRLPLVWVGMEYEIDNVHIYQETPLPEDLPDITIINRLFMALFDDQKNTVNIEWNNEIRTRIFVEGNEQQKVRFQEAD
;
A
#
# COMPACT_ATOMS: atom_id res chain seq x y z
N VAL A 1 -8.30 5.57 8.58
CA VAL A 1 -7.27 5.34 7.54
C VAL A 1 -6.01 4.74 8.14
N GLU A 2 -5.36 5.38 9.13
CA GLU A 2 -4.07 4.92 9.69
C GLU A 2 -4.06 3.51 10.31
N SER A 3 -5.20 3.00 10.81
CA SER A 3 -5.35 1.62 11.29
C SER A 3 -5.62 0.60 10.18
N SER A 4 -6.04 1.08 9.00
CA SER A 4 -6.49 0.26 7.89
C SER A 4 -5.48 0.21 6.75
N PHE A 5 -4.54 1.16 6.67
CA PHE A 5 -3.44 1.16 5.69
C PHE A 5 -2.08 1.27 6.39
N ALA A 6 -1.12 0.42 6.03
CA ALA A 6 0.23 0.46 6.58
C ALA A 6 1.26 -0.15 5.63
N LEU A 7 2.49 0.36 5.72
CA LEU A 7 3.67 -0.20 5.06
C LEU A 7 4.67 -0.69 6.12
N PHE A 8 5.35 -1.78 5.82
CA PHE A 8 6.46 -2.33 6.60
C PHE A 8 7.64 -2.64 5.68
N ASP A 9 8.85 -2.48 6.17
CA ASP A 9 10.08 -2.90 5.48
C ASP A 9 10.26 -4.43 5.51
N GLY A 10 11.33 -4.91 4.89
CA GLY A 10 11.68 -6.34 4.86
C GLY A 10 12.03 -6.93 6.22
N GLN A 11 12.36 -6.11 7.21
CA GLN A 11 12.62 -6.51 8.60
C GLN A 11 11.35 -6.48 9.47
N GLY A 12 10.22 -6.01 8.93
CA GLY A 12 8.95 -5.89 9.63
C GLY A 12 8.81 -4.61 10.46
N ASN A 13 9.69 -3.62 10.30
CA ASN A 13 9.51 -2.32 10.92
C ASN A 13 8.46 -1.52 10.14
N ARG A 14 7.56 -0.85 10.86
CA ARG A 14 6.53 -0.02 10.24
C ARG A 14 7.18 1.24 9.64
N LEU A 15 6.91 1.48 8.36
CA LEU A 15 7.34 2.71 7.69
C LEU A 15 6.39 3.86 8.07
N PRO A 16 6.91 5.02 8.52
CA PRO A 16 6.09 6.15 8.90
C PRO A 16 5.50 6.80 7.64
N LEU A 17 4.17 6.81 7.55
CA LEU A 17 3.45 7.46 6.45
C LEU A 17 3.09 8.90 6.85
N VAL A 18 3.53 9.85 6.05
CA VAL A 18 3.17 11.27 6.15
C VAL A 18 2.04 11.56 5.17
N TRP A 19 0.99 12.23 5.65
CA TRP A 19 -0.12 12.65 4.80
C TRP A 19 0.32 13.75 3.83
N VAL A 20 0.07 13.55 2.54
CA VAL A 20 0.34 14.55 1.49
C VAL A 20 -0.95 15.25 1.09
N GLY A 21 -2.01 14.48 0.83
CA GLY A 21 -3.28 15.04 0.36
C GLY A 21 -4.31 13.99 -0.04
N MET A 22 -5.46 14.47 -0.53
CA MET A 22 -6.50 13.62 -1.07
C MET A 22 -7.32 14.32 -2.14
N GLU A 23 -7.83 13.52 -3.07
CA GLU A 23 -8.77 13.93 -4.10
C GLU A 23 -10.05 13.11 -3.96
N TYR A 24 -11.19 13.78 -4.06
CA TYR A 24 -12.51 13.17 -4.01
C TYR A 24 -13.19 13.34 -5.36
N GLU A 25 -13.62 12.21 -5.92
CA GLU A 25 -14.52 12.15 -7.06
C GLU A 25 -15.88 11.59 -6.61
N ILE A 26 -16.86 11.53 -7.52
CA ILE A 26 -18.22 11.03 -7.19
C ILE A 26 -18.14 9.58 -6.68
N ASP A 27 -17.29 8.75 -7.30
CA ASP A 27 -17.23 7.31 -7.04
C ASP A 27 -15.91 6.85 -6.40
N ASN A 28 -14.89 7.71 -6.35
CA ASN A 28 -13.54 7.34 -5.90
C ASN A 28 -12.95 8.35 -4.91
N VAL A 29 -12.10 7.83 -4.03
CA VAL A 29 -11.25 8.65 -3.16
C VAL A 29 -9.81 8.26 -3.38
N HIS A 30 -8.98 9.23 -3.78
CA HIS A 30 -7.54 9.07 -3.90
C HIS A 30 -6.86 9.64 -2.66
N ILE A 31 -5.97 8.85 -2.06
CA ILE A 31 -5.21 9.22 -0.87
C ILE A 31 -3.73 9.18 -1.23
N TYR A 32 -3.01 10.26 -0.94
CA TYR A 32 -1.58 10.40 -1.20
C TYR A 32 -0.82 10.48 0.13
N GLN A 33 0.15 9.59 0.29
CA GLN A 33 1.04 9.54 1.46
C GLN A 33 2.48 9.32 1.01
N GLU A 34 3.42 9.85 1.77
CA GLU A 34 4.86 9.70 1.54
C GLU A 34 5.56 9.06 2.75
N THR A 35 6.72 8.44 2.54
CA THR A 35 7.58 7.91 3.60
C THR A 35 9.03 8.11 3.19
N PRO A 36 9.96 8.34 4.14
CA PRO A 36 11.38 8.26 3.84
C PRO A 36 11.70 6.90 3.18
N LEU A 37 12.47 6.95 2.10
CA LEU A 37 12.92 5.76 1.40
C LEU A 37 14.16 5.18 2.12
N PRO A 38 14.11 3.94 2.63
CA PRO A 38 15.30 3.29 3.19
C PRO A 38 16.37 3.04 2.11
N GLU A 39 17.65 3.10 2.48
CA GLU A 39 18.77 2.87 1.53
C GLU A 39 18.71 1.47 0.89
N ASP A 40 18.22 0.47 1.62
CA ASP A 40 18.01 -0.89 1.13
C ASP A 40 16.56 -1.31 1.42
N LEU A 41 15.76 -1.40 0.35
CA LEU A 41 14.36 -1.80 0.41
C LEU A 41 14.12 -2.98 -0.55
N PRO A 42 14.55 -4.20 -0.20
CA PRO A 42 14.42 -5.36 -1.08
C PRO A 42 12.95 -5.75 -1.28
N ASP A 43 12.15 -5.54 -0.24
CA ASP A 43 10.71 -5.76 -0.25
C ASP A 43 9.98 -4.83 0.72
N ILE A 44 8.68 -4.67 0.46
CA ILE A 44 7.73 -4.06 1.39
C ILE A 44 6.57 -5.01 1.65
N THR A 45 6.02 -4.93 2.84
CA THR A 45 4.72 -5.50 3.16
C THR A 45 3.69 -4.38 3.25
N ILE A 46 2.59 -4.54 2.54
CA ILE A 46 1.48 -3.60 2.47
C ILE A 46 0.28 -4.23 3.16
N ILE A 47 -0.37 -3.49 4.05
CA ILE A 47 -1.68 -3.84 4.59
C ILE A 47 -2.68 -2.81 4.07
N ASN A 48 -3.78 -3.26 3.46
CA ASN A 48 -4.88 -2.38 3.06
C ASN A 48 -6.25 -3.02 3.34
N ARG A 49 -6.92 -2.51 4.37
CA ARG A 49 -8.22 -2.93 4.90
C ARG A 49 -9.29 -1.84 4.80
N LEU A 50 -9.04 -0.80 4.01
CA LEU A 50 -9.97 0.33 3.91
C LEU A 50 -11.34 -0.16 3.45
N PHE A 51 -12.38 0.22 4.18
CA PHE A 51 -13.79 -0.08 3.93
C PHE A 51 -14.22 -1.56 3.85
N MET A 52 -13.30 -2.52 3.96
CA MET A 52 -13.63 -3.95 3.93
C MET A 52 -14.55 -4.39 5.09
N ALA A 53 -14.52 -3.69 6.23
CA ALA A 53 -15.45 -3.95 7.33
C ALA A 53 -16.89 -3.42 7.08
N LEU A 54 -17.08 -2.65 6.02
CA LEU A 54 -18.38 -2.05 5.65
C LEU A 54 -18.98 -2.68 4.39
N PHE A 55 -18.12 -3.19 3.49
CA PHE A 55 -18.53 -3.77 2.21
C PHE A 55 -17.74 -5.05 1.94
N ASP A 56 -18.43 -6.18 1.94
CA ASP A 56 -17.84 -7.52 1.77
C ASP A 56 -17.20 -7.72 0.37
N ASP A 57 -17.64 -6.96 -0.64
CA ASP A 57 -17.11 -6.99 -2.01
C ASP A 57 -16.07 -5.91 -2.31
N GLN A 58 -15.62 -5.16 -1.29
CA GLN A 58 -14.63 -4.10 -1.42
C GLN A 58 -13.31 -4.62 -2.02
N LYS A 59 -12.82 -3.89 -3.02
CA LYS A 59 -11.50 -4.12 -3.62
C LYS A 59 -10.69 -2.84 -3.52
N ASN A 60 -9.54 -2.91 -2.87
CA ASN A 60 -8.61 -1.78 -2.80
C ASN A 60 -7.45 -2.01 -3.77
N THR A 61 -7.10 -1.00 -4.55
CA THR A 61 -5.97 -1.04 -5.47
C THR A 61 -4.85 -0.16 -4.94
N VAL A 62 -3.64 -0.71 -4.87
CA VAL A 62 -2.42 0.04 -4.58
C VAL A 62 -1.50 -0.07 -5.78
N ASN A 63 -1.14 1.07 -6.36
CA ASN A 63 -0.13 1.17 -7.39
C ASN A 63 1.19 1.55 -6.74
N ILE A 64 2.23 0.78 -7.03
CA ILE A 64 3.57 1.00 -6.49
C ILE A 64 4.45 1.30 -7.68
N GLU A 65 5.03 2.48 -7.72
CA GLU A 65 5.98 2.86 -8.75
C GLU A 65 7.40 2.73 -8.22
N TRP A 66 8.25 2.01 -8.96
CA TRP A 66 9.67 1.83 -8.66
C TRP A 66 10.47 1.75 -9.95
N ASN A 67 11.54 2.52 -10.09
CA ASN A 67 12.35 2.57 -11.33
C ASN A 67 11.50 2.74 -12.61
N ASN A 68 10.48 3.60 -12.56
CA ASN A 68 9.50 3.84 -13.63
C ASN A 68 8.64 2.61 -14.02
N GLU A 69 8.64 1.55 -13.22
CA GLU A 69 7.73 0.42 -13.36
C GLU A 69 6.60 0.51 -12.33
N ILE A 70 5.36 0.38 -12.81
CA ILE A 70 4.18 0.34 -11.95
C ILE A 70 3.79 -1.12 -11.68
N ARG A 71 3.74 -1.48 -10.41
CA ARG A 71 3.22 -2.75 -9.90
C ARG A 71 1.90 -2.51 -9.20
N THR A 72 0.82 -3.05 -9.77
CA THR A 72 -0.52 -2.98 -9.16
C THR A 72 -0.73 -4.16 -8.20
N ARG A 73 -1.33 -3.88 -7.04
CA ARG A 73 -1.78 -4.87 -6.06
C ARG A 73 -3.24 -4.64 -5.74
N ILE A 74 -4.01 -5.72 -5.75
CA ILE A 74 -5.44 -5.72 -5.45
C ILE A 74 -5.63 -6.45 -4.13
N PHE A 75 -6.19 -5.75 -3.15
CA PHE A 75 -6.49 -6.24 -1.81
C PHE A 75 -7.98 -6.49 -1.70
N VAL A 76 -8.33 -7.66 -1.18
CA VAL A 76 -9.70 -8.12 -0.91
C VAL A 76 -9.73 -8.73 0.48
N GLU A 77 -10.92 -8.90 1.05
CA GLU A 77 -11.09 -9.60 2.32
C GLU A 77 -10.41 -11.00 2.28
N GLY A 78 -9.68 -11.35 3.35
CA GLY A 78 -8.86 -12.55 3.45
C GLY A 78 -7.49 -12.46 2.76
N ASN A 79 -7.19 -11.39 2.03
CA ASN A 79 -5.88 -11.13 1.40
C ASN A 79 -5.49 -9.65 1.50
N GLU A 80 -5.65 -9.10 2.71
CA GLU A 80 -5.45 -7.68 3.01
C GLU A 80 -3.99 -7.32 3.24
N GLN A 81 -3.11 -8.32 3.34
CA GLN A 81 -1.67 -8.16 3.52
C GLN A 81 -0.92 -8.82 2.36
N GLN A 82 -0.11 -8.05 1.64
CA GLN A 82 0.67 -8.54 0.50
C GLN A 82 2.11 -8.04 0.57
N LYS A 83 3.05 -8.90 0.17
CA LYS A 83 4.48 -8.55 0.06
C LYS A 83 4.82 -8.23 -1.40
N VAL A 84 5.61 -7.18 -1.62
CA VAL A 84 6.10 -6.76 -2.93
C VAL A 84 7.62 -6.70 -2.87
N ARG A 85 8.28 -7.41 -3.79
CA ARG A 85 9.73 -7.40 -3.95
C ARG A 85 10.12 -6.44 -5.06
N PHE A 86 11.18 -5.68 -4.85
CA PHE A 86 11.70 -4.67 -5.79
C PHE A 86 12.93 -5.16 -6.57
N GLN A 87 13.65 -6.16 -6.05
CA GLN A 87 14.70 -6.87 -6.79
C GLN A 87 14.16 -8.21 -7.30
N GLU A 88 14.49 -8.56 -8.55
CA GLU A 88 14.42 -9.97 -8.97
C GLU A 88 15.49 -10.72 -8.18
N ALA A 89 15.13 -11.87 -7.60
CA ALA A 89 16.14 -12.79 -7.11
C ALA A 89 16.81 -13.38 -8.36
N ASP A 90 18.12 -13.16 -8.50
CA ASP A 90 18.96 -13.84 -9.49
C ASP A 90 18.81 -15.38 -9.40
#